data_AF-A0A5B0RHB1-F1
#
_entry.id   AF-A0A5B0RHB1-F1
#
_cell.length_a   1.000
_cell.length_b   1.000
_cell.length_c   1.000
_cell.angle_alpha   90.00
_cell.angle_beta   90.00
_cell.angle_gamma   90.00
#
_symmetry.space_group_name_H-M   'P 1'
#
loop_
_entity.id
_entity.type
_entity.pdbx_description
1 polymer ?
#
loop_
_entity_poly.entity_id
_entity_poly.type
_entity_poly.pdbx_seq_one_letter_code
_entity_poly.pdbx_strand_id
1 'polypeptide(L)'
;MLNLGDFRIESNSYTFQNTKPKTSVKVSKPDHWFEKFPPQLFPSINSKKWNEFFDSYFNQVKKAINENKFDLYAKMSKGFVANESIKAFEYIFKSIAFMFERNFITRERIINLFQDDHILKISSLYAYYGNKKELPKSIGLIPTNYTGQWYWKFGFKFFQVLSPQDDLRINFELMIGNFYLEGLKFKGFHDCTEFYETFSRDKYYQIFKQGNSAPTTGNKVITSKHGKSEFQGDVDKLIGILLKTLNETKKMRRLAPHICEILDFLDKNISQGIVGESFKKLEEPQLIYFKYHMILLPSRIKYTMAVARKFNKASKKYKRIHNPQPMYEEYHQRIDDLSKEFAEKYSELSHYHNDILQRMKGVEKLSQMIFSETKQYLKISSKRLKLE
;
A
#
# COMPACT_ATOMS: atom_id res chain seq x y z
N MET A 1 -9.31 -4.89 -30.61
CA MET A 1 -9.95 -3.61 -30.21
C MET A 1 -10.11 -3.59 -28.69
N LEU A 2 -9.36 -2.74 -27.98
CA LEU A 2 -9.19 -2.80 -26.52
C LEU A 2 -9.98 -1.68 -25.82
N ASN A 3 -10.94 -2.05 -24.98
CA ASN A 3 -11.93 -1.13 -24.41
C ASN A 3 -11.48 -0.72 -22.98
N LEU A 4 -11.23 0.56 -22.69
CA LEU A 4 -10.94 1.01 -21.31
C LEU A 4 -12.21 1.11 -20.44
N GLY A 5 -13.37 0.75 -21.00
CA GLY A 5 -14.67 0.50 -20.39
C GLY A 5 -14.88 1.08 -19.00
N ASP A 6 -15.68 2.15 -18.90
CA ASP A 6 -16.24 2.74 -17.67
C ASP A 6 -15.57 2.27 -16.38
N PHE A 7 -14.48 2.94 -15.98
CA PHE A 7 -13.96 2.91 -14.61
C PHE A 7 -14.95 3.57 -13.62
N ARG A 8 -16.22 3.14 -13.66
CA ARG A 8 -17.18 3.34 -12.60
C ARG A 8 -16.81 2.37 -11.48
N ILE A 9 -16.11 2.92 -10.51
CA ILE A 9 -16.18 2.42 -9.15
C ILE A 9 -17.61 2.72 -8.71
N GLU A 10 -18.47 1.71 -8.70
CA GLU A 10 -19.86 1.86 -8.25
C GLU A 10 -19.88 2.50 -6.85
N SER A 11 -20.42 3.73 -6.77
CA SER A 11 -20.93 4.29 -5.54
C SER A 11 -22.24 3.56 -5.23
N ASN A 12 -22.15 2.34 -4.72
CA ASN A 12 -23.35 1.65 -4.26
C ASN A 12 -23.87 2.38 -3.01
N SER A 13 -24.82 3.27 -3.23
CA SER A 13 -25.68 3.86 -2.21
C SER A 13 -26.66 2.79 -1.73
N TYR A 14 -26.20 1.92 -0.83
CA TYR A 14 -27.13 1.15 -0.03
C TYR A 14 -27.61 2.04 1.12
N THR A 15 -28.85 2.50 1.01
CA THR A 15 -29.65 2.93 2.16
C THR A 15 -29.76 1.77 3.12
N PHE A 16 -29.00 1.83 4.22
CA PHE A 16 -29.25 0.95 5.35
C PHE A 16 -30.57 1.38 5.99
N GLN A 17 -31.56 0.50 5.94
CA GLN A 17 -32.66 0.53 6.88
C GLN A 17 -32.07 0.43 8.29
N ASN A 18 -32.42 1.40 9.13
CA ASN A 18 -32.08 1.45 10.55
C ASN A 18 -32.70 0.24 11.27
N THR A 19 -31.97 -0.87 11.36
CA THR A 19 -32.17 -1.80 12.46
C THR A 19 -31.36 -1.29 13.65
N LYS A 20 -32.07 -0.65 14.59
CA LYS A 20 -31.52 -0.25 15.89
C LYS A 20 -30.79 -1.45 16.50
N PRO A 21 -29.49 -1.34 16.85
CA PRO A 21 -28.87 -2.33 17.70
C PRO A 21 -29.46 -2.15 19.11
N LYS A 22 -30.39 -3.04 19.48
CA LYS A 22 -30.66 -3.32 20.89
C LYS A 22 -29.38 -3.96 21.46
N THR A 23 -29.05 -3.53 22.67
CA THR A 23 -27.88 -3.84 23.51
C THR A 23 -26.53 -3.29 23.02
N SER A 24 -26.27 -2.05 23.41
CA SER A 24 -24.92 -1.49 23.54
C SER A 24 -24.11 -2.32 24.56
N VAL A 25 -23.26 -3.23 24.09
CA VAL A 25 -22.13 -3.68 24.89
C VAL A 25 -21.20 -2.48 24.99
N LYS A 26 -21.18 -1.82 26.16
CA LYS A 26 -20.18 -0.83 26.50
C LYS A 26 -18.82 -1.50 26.31
N VAL A 27 -18.11 -1.15 25.24
CA VAL A 27 -16.68 -1.44 25.13
C VAL A 27 -16.03 -0.66 26.25
N SER A 28 -15.69 -1.34 27.34
CA SER A 28 -14.87 -0.75 28.40
C SER A 28 -13.60 -0.21 27.74
N LYS A 29 -13.16 0.98 28.18
CA LYS A 29 -11.81 1.45 27.90
C LYS A 29 -10.85 0.29 28.20
N PRO A 30 -9.76 0.09 27.44
CA PRO A 30 -8.76 -0.92 27.79
C PRO A 30 -8.44 -0.68 29.26
N ASP A 31 -8.84 -1.63 30.11
CA ASP A 31 -8.75 -1.42 31.53
C ASP A 31 -7.29 -1.11 31.81
N HIS A 32 -7.03 0.01 32.47
CA HIS A 32 -5.74 0.34 33.04
C HIS A 32 -5.41 -0.63 34.19
N TRP A 33 -5.83 -1.90 34.10
CA TRP A 33 -5.68 -2.93 35.14
C TRP A 33 -4.22 -3.10 35.51
N PHE A 34 -3.31 -2.93 34.56
CA PHE A 34 -1.88 -2.96 34.85
C PHE A 34 -1.38 -1.71 35.60
N GLU A 35 -2.01 -0.55 35.41
CA GLU A 35 -1.72 0.67 36.18
C GLU A 35 -2.42 0.68 37.55
N LYS A 36 -3.40 -0.20 37.75
CA LYS A 36 -4.00 -0.47 39.06
C LYS A 36 -3.15 -1.37 39.94
N PHE A 37 -2.08 -1.97 39.42
CA PHE A 37 -1.13 -2.67 40.27
C PHE A 37 -0.34 -1.62 41.08
N PRO A 38 -0.37 -1.72 42.42
CA PRO A 38 0.46 -0.88 43.27
C PRO A 38 1.92 -0.92 42.77
N PRO A 39 2.62 0.23 42.64
CA PRO A 39 4.05 0.25 42.34
C PRO A 39 4.87 -0.64 43.28
N GLN A 40 4.34 -0.87 44.49
CA GLN A 40 4.90 -1.73 45.52
C GLN A 40 4.74 -3.25 45.27
N LEU A 41 4.01 -3.70 44.23
CA LEU A 41 3.95 -5.12 43.83
C LEU A 41 5.13 -5.56 42.92
N PHE A 42 5.87 -4.60 42.35
CA PHE A 42 6.98 -4.86 41.44
C PHE A 42 8.42 -4.63 41.96
N PRO A 43 8.70 -4.19 43.21
CA PRO A 43 10.08 -4.03 43.67
C PRO A 43 10.79 -5.37 43.94
N SER A 44 10.07 -6.50 43.97
CA SER A 44 10.58 -7.83 44.31
C SER A 44 10.82 -8.76 43.12
N ILE A 45 10.42 -8.37 41.90
CA ILE A 45 10.77 -9.13 40.70
C ILE A 45 12.12 -8.62 40.21
N ASN A 46 13.17 -9.40 40.52
CA ASN A 46 14.53 -9.21 40.01
C ASN A 46 14.48 -8.77 38.53
N SER A 47 15.12 -7.65 38.19
CA SER A 47 15.20 -7.11 36.82
C SER A 47 15.61 -8.18 35.80
N LYS A 48 16.44 -9.15 36.22
CA LYS A 48 16.80 -10.33 35.44
C LYS A 48 15.59 -11.21 35.06
N LYS A 49 14.69 -11.51 35.99
CA LYS A 49 13.48 -12.31 35.73
C LYS A 49 12.51 -11.60 34.79
N TRP A 50 12.39 -10.28 34.89
CA TRP A 50 11.60 -9.49 33.96
C TRP A 50 12.18 -9.49 32.56
N ASN A 51 13.50 -9.32 32.44
CA ASN A 51 14.19 -9.40 31.16
C ASN A 51 14.00 -10.79 30.54
N GLU A 52 14.21 -11.87 31.29
CA GLU A 52 13.99 -13.25 30.84
C GLU A 52 12.54 -13.49 30.37
N PHE A 53 11.56 -12.96 31.11
CA PHE A 53 10.15 -13.06 30.73
C PHE A 53 9.85 -12.36 29.40
N PHE A 54 10.23 -11.08 29.27
CA PHE A 54 9.97 -10.33 28.04
C PHE A 54 10.79 -10.85 26.87
N ASP A 55 11.99 -11.39 27.10
CA ASP A 55 12.78 -12.08 26.09
C ASP A 55 12.07 -13.31 25.55
N SER A 56 11.61 -14.17 26.46
CA SER A 56 10.85 -15.37 26.12
C SER A 56 9.55 -15.00 25.37
N TYR A 57 8.82 -14.02 25.87
CA TYR A 57 7.57 -13.58 25.26
C TYR A 57 7.79 -12.96 23.87
N PHE A 58 8.82 -12.14 23.69
CA PHE A 58 9.18 -11.59 22.38
C PHE A 58 9.57 -12.70 21.39
N ASN A 59 10.28 -13.73 21.84
CA ASN A 59 10.62 -14.88 21.00
C ASN A 59 9.38 -15.70 20.61
N GLN A 60 8.39 -15.83 21.50
CA GLN A 60 7.10 -16.45 21.19
C GLN A 60 6.33 -15.63 20.15
N VAL A 61 6.32 -14.29 20.28
CA VAL A 61 5.73 -13.40 19.28
C VAL A 61 6.41 -13.57 17.92
N LYS A 62 7.75 -13.55 17.89
CA LYS A 62 8.53 -13.78 16.67
C LYS A 62 8.16 -15.11 16.01
N LYS A 63 8.11 -16.19 16.81
CA LYS A 63 7.73 -17.53 16.36
C LYS A 63 6.31 -17.55 15.77
N ALA A 64 5.34 -16.93 16.45
CA ALA A 64 3.96 -16.86 15.99
C ALA A 64 3.79 -16.12 14.64
N ILE A 65 4.57 -15.07 14.41
CA ILE A 65 4.58 -14.38 13.11
C ILE A 65 5.20 -15.30 12.04
N ASN A 66 6.33 -15.93 12.36
CA ASN A 66 7.08 -16.75 11.42
C ASN A 66 6.32 -18.02 10.97
N GLU A 67 5.59 -18.65 11.89
CA GLU A 67 4.79 -19.85 11.62
C GLU A 67 3.49 -19.54 10.85
N ASN A 68 3.17 -18.26 10.60
CA ASN A 68 1.98 -17.89 9.86
C ASN A 68 2.06 -18.31 8.39
N LYS A 69 1.06 -19.10 7.95
CA LYS A 69 0.94 -19.61 6.57
C LYS A 69 0.04 -18.74 5.70
N PHE A 70 0.30 -17.43 5.64
CA PHE A 70 -0.53 -16.45 4.93
C PHE A 70 -0.94 -16.89 3.52
N ASP A 71 0.02 -17.33 2.70
CA ASP A 71 -0.23 -17.70 1.30
C ASP A 71 -1.21 -18.88 1.19
N LEU A 72 -1.12 -19.86 2.09
CA LEU A 72 -2.06 -20.97 2.17
C LEU A 72 -3.47 -20.48 2.52
N TYR A 73 -3.58 -19.62 3.54
CA TYR A 73 -4.87 -19.07 3.97
C TYR A 73 -5.52 -18.19 2.91
N ALA A 74 -4.71 -17.41 2.20
CA ALA A 74 -5.13 -16.58 1.07
C ALA A 74 -5.71 -17.43 -0.07
N LYS A 75 -5.04 -18.51 -0.45
CA LYS A 75 -5.52 -19.47 -1.46
C LYS A 75 -6.85 -20.10 -1.06
N MET A 76 -6.92 -20.67 0.15
CA MET A 76 -8.14 -21.30 0.68
C MET A 76 -9.32 -20.32 0.73
N SER A 77 -9.02 -19.05 1.02
CA SER A 77 -10.00 -17.98 1.14
C SER A 77 -10.20 -17.20 -0.17
N LYS A 78 -9.71 -17.69 -1.32
CA LYS A 78 -9.88 -17.05 -2.65
C LYS A 78 -9.50 -15.56 -2.66
N GLY A 79 -8.37 -15.23 -2.04
CA GLY A 79 -7.83 -13.87 -1.98
C GLY A 79 -8.42 -12.97 -0.89
N PHE A 80 -9.26 -13.50 0.00
CA PHE A 80 -9.72 -12.78 1.18
C PHE A 80 -8.84 -13.09 2.40
N VAL A 81 -8.52 -12.06 3.19
CA VAL A 81 -7.79 -12.22 4.46
C VAL A 81 -8.82 -12.37 5.59
N ALA A 82 -8.71 -13.45 6.37
CA ALA A 82 -9.64 -13.74 7.46
C ALA A 82 -9.62 -12.67 8.56
N ASN A 83 -10.79 -12.28 9.05
CA ASN A 83 -10.93 -11.24 10.07
C ASN A 83 -10.28 -11.66 11.40
N GLU A 84 -10.32 -12.95 11.71
CA GLU A 84 -9.75 -13.57 12.90
C GLU A 84 -8.24 -13.41 12.89
N SER A 85 -7.59 -13.68 11.75
CA SER A 85 -6.16 -13.48 11.58
C SER A 85 -5.77 -12.00 11.68
N ILE A 86 -6.56 -11.09 11.08
CA ILE A 86 -6.34 -9.64 11.21
C ILE A 86 -6.40 -9.22 12.68
N LYS A 87 -7.39 -9.70 13.44
CA LYS A 87 -7.51 -9.41 14.88
C LYS A 87 -6.34 -9.98 15.68
N ALA A 88 -5.91 -11.21 15.37
CA ALA A 88 -4.76 -11.82 16.04
C ALA A 88 -3.48 -10.99 15.86
N PHE A 89 -3.22 -10.52 14.64
CA PHE A 89 -2.08 -9.64 14.36
C PHE A 89 -2.23 -8.26 15.00
N GLU A 90 -3.44 -7.73 15.11
CA GLU A 90 -3.69 -6.50 15.87
C GLU A 90 -3.25 -6.64 17.35
N TYR A 91 -3.50 -7.79 17.97
CA TYR A 91 -3.01 -8.07 19.32
C TYR A 91 -1.50 -8.25 19.37
N ILE A 92 -0.91 -8.98 18.41
CA ILE A 92 0.55 -9.14 18.30
C ILE A 92 1.24 -7.77 18.21
N PHE A 93 0.77 -6.88 17.35
CA PHE A 93 1.35 -5.55 17.22
C PHE A 93 1.14 -4.69 18.48
N LYS A 94 -0.01 -4.80 19.14
CA LYS A 94 -0.22 -4.13 20.44
C LYS A 94 0.75 -4.63 21.50
N SER A 95 1.04 -5.94 21.54
CA SER A 95 2.04 -6.52 22.44
C SER A 95 3.45 -6.00 22.14
N ILE A 96 3.85 -5.96 20.86
CA ILE A 96 5.15 -5.40 20.46
C ILE A 96 5.24 -3.92 20.83
N ALA A 97 4.20 -3.14 20.54
CA ALA A 97 4.15 -1.73 20.88
C ALA A 97 4.23 -1.50 22.40
N PHE A 98 3.51 -2.29 23.19
CA PHE A 98 3.60 -2.23 24.65
C PHE A 98 5.03 -2.51 25.14
N MET A 99 5.65 -3.59 24.66
CA MET A 99 7.02 -3.93 25.04
C MET A 99 8.02 -2.83 24.65
N PHE A 100 7.85 -2.28 23.46
CA PHE A 100 8.74 -1.23 22.94
C PHE A 100 8.57 0.09 23.69
N GLU A 101 7.33 0.56 23.88
CA GLU A 101 7.04 1.83 24.57
C GLU A 101 7.41 1.83 26.06
N ARG A 102 7.46 0.65 26.68
CA ARG A 102 7.90 0.47 28.08
C ARG A 102 9.38 0.11 28.20
N ASN A 103 10.14 0.16 27.10
CA ASN A 103 11.58 -0.17 27.05
C ASN A 103 11.92 -1.61 27.46
N PHE A 104 10.97 -2.54 27.38
CA PHE A 104 11.23 -3.98 27.59
C PHE A 104 11.96 -4.62 26.40
N ILE A 105 11.83 -4.04 25.21
CA ILE A 105 12.62 -4.39 24.03
C ILE A 105 13.24 -3.13 23.43
N THR A 106 14.48 -3.27 22.95
CA THR A 106 15.25 -2.16 22.40
C THR A 106 14.86 -1.85 20.95
N ARG A 107 15.24 -0.65 20.49
CA ARG A 107 15.16 -0.25 19.09
C ARG A 107 15.84 -1.27 18.16
N GLU A 108 17.05 -1.70 18.51
CA GLU A 108 17.82 -2.67 17.73
C GLU A 108 17.09 -4.00 17.58
N ARG A 109 16.39 -4.44 18.62
CA ARG A 109 15.63 -5.69 18.58
C ARG A 109 14.43 -5.63 17.63
N ILE A 110 13.78 -4.46 17.53
CA ILE A 110 12.75 -4.22 16.51
C ILE A 110 13.36 -4.24 15.11
N ILE A 111 14.47 -3.54 14.90
CA ILE A 111 15.17 -3.52 13.60
C ILE A 111 15.52 -4.96 13.18
N ASN A 112 16.13 -5.73 14.09
CA ASN A 112 16.51 -7.13 13.86
C ASN A 112 15.32 -8.05 13.59
N LEU A 113 14.14 -7.76 14.18
CA LEU A 113 12.91 -8.52 13.90
C LEU A 113 12.49 -8.38 12.43
N PHE A 114 12.61 -7.18 11.85
CA PHE A 114 12.21 -6.88 10.47
C PHE A 114 13.32 -7.09 9.42
N GLN A 115 14.51 -7.55 9.84
CA GLN A 115 15.51 -8.06 8.89
C GLN A 115 15.14 -9.43 8.33
N ASP A 116 14.29 -10.19 9.02
CA ASP A 116 13.68 -11.41 8.53
C ASP A 116 12.63 -11.06 7.46
N ASP A 117 12.87 -11.52 6.23
CA ASP A 117 12.08 -11.17 5.05
C ASP A 117 10.63 -11.69 5.15
N HIS A 118 10.43 -12.86 5.76
CA HIS A 118 9.09 -13.41 5.96
C HIS A 118 8.33 -12.64 7.02
N ILE A 119 8.97 -12.32 8.15
CA ILE A 119 8.34 -11.50 9.21
C ILE A 119 7.95 -10.13 8.67
N LEU A 120 8.81 -9.48 7.89
CA LEU A 120 8.50 -8.19 7.26
C LEU A 120 7.29 -8.30 6.33
N LYS A 121 7.29 -9.28 5.42
CA LYS A 121 6.16 -9.53 4.50
C LYS A 121 4.85 -9.72 5.27
N ILE A 122 4.81 -10.67 6.20
CA ILE A 122 3.61 -11.03 6.95
C ILE A 122 3.11 -9.83 7.78
N SER A 123 4.01 -9.17 8.48
CA SER A 123 3.65 -8.02 9.31
C SER A 123 3.12 -6.87 8.48
N SER A 124 3.74 -6.60 7.33
CA SER A 124 3.29 -5.56 6.39
C SER A 124 1.85 -5.82 5.94
N LEU A 125 1.58 -7.04 5.45
CA LEU A 125 0.27 -7.44 4.97
C LEU A 125 -0.81 -7.30 6.06
N TYR A 126 -0.56 -7.84 7.25
CA TYR A 126 -1.55 -7.74 8.33
C TYR A 126 -1.71 -6.33 8.88
N ALA A 127 -0.65 -5.52 8.94
CA ALA A 127 -0.76 -4.11 9.28
C ALA A 127 -1.63 -3.37 8.25
N TYR A 128 -1.46 -3.67 6.96
CA TYR A 128 -2.32 -3.12 5.91
C TYR A 128 -3.78 -3.53 6.07
N TYR A 129 -4.07 -4.83 6.17
CA TYR A 129 -5.44 -5.31 6.25
C TYR A 129 -6.14 -4.93 7.55
N GLY A 130 -5.39 -4.76 8.65
CA GLY A 130 -5.87 -4.15 9.89
C GLY A 130 -6.35 -2.71 9.68
N ASN A 131 -5.52 -1.90 9.00
CA ASN A 131 -5.83 -0.51 8.69
C ASN A 131 -6.84 -0.34 7.54
N LYS A 132 -7.05 -1.36 6.70
CA LYS A 132 -7.97 -1.30 5.55
C LYS A 132 -9.42 -1.00 5.95
N LYS A 133 -9.84 -1.31 7.19
CA LYS A 133 -11.16 -0.91 7.70
C LYS A 133 -11.36 0.61 7.69
N GLU A 134 -10.28 1.36 7.85
CA GLU A 134 -10.30 2.82 7.80
C GLU A 134 -10.30 3.34 6.35
N LEU A 135 -9.92 2.52 5.37
CA LEU A 135 -9.93 2.85 3.95
C LEU A 135 -11.29 2.53 3.30
N PRO A 136 -11.72 3.30 2.28
CA PRO A 136 -12.89 2.95 1.48
C PRO A 136 -12.70 1.59 0.78
N LYS A 137 -13.71 0.71 0.89
CA LYS A 137 -13.74 -0.61 0.22
C LYS A 137 -13.50 -0.52 -1.29
N SER A 138 -13.81 0.64 -1.86
CA SER A 138 -13.77 0.94 -3.28
C SER A 138 -12.36 1.20 -3.84
N ILE A 139 -11.35 1.33 -2.98
CA ILE A 139 -10.02 1.74 -3.43
C ILE A 139 -9.21 0.57 -3.97
N GLY A 140 -9.23 -0.62 -3.34
CA GLY A 140 -8.58 -1.87 -3.80
C GLY A 140 -7.04 -1.84 -3.94
N LEU A 141 -6.53 -0.79 -4.57
CA LEU A 141 -5.16 -0.42 -4.86
C LEU A 141 -4.36 -0.11 -3.61
N ILE A 142 -3.09 -0.53 -3.62
CA ILE A 142 -2.04 -0.04 -2.75
C ILE A 142 -1.07 0.72 -3.65
N PRO A 143 -0.88 2.04 -3.47
CA PRO A 143 0.09 2.78 -4.26
C PRO A 143 1.51 2.52 -3.76
N THR A 144 2.50 2.90 -4.56
CA THR A 144 3.94 2.84 -4.28
C THR A 144 4.37 3.39 -2.91
N ASN A 145 3.59 4.26 -2.27
CA ASN A 145 3.96 4.93 -1.01
C ASN A 145 2.91 4.70 0.10
N TYR A 146 2.76 3.44 0.53
CA TYR A 146 1.87 3.06 1.63
C TYR A 146 2.41 3.48 3.00
N THR A 147 3.71 3.31 3.24
CA THR A 147 4.36 3.69 4.50
C THR A 147 4.35 5.20 4.75
N GLY A 148 4.28 6.02 3.70
CA GLY A 148 4.09 7.48 3.82
C GLY A 148 2.69 7.94 4.27
N GLN A 149 1.73 7.04 4.41
CA GLN A 149 0.33 7.40 4.69
C GLN A 149 0.08 7.62 6.19
N TRP A 150 -0.91 8.45 6.53
CA TRP A 150 -1.20 8.84 7.92
C TRP A 150 -1.43 7.65 8.87
N TYR A 151 -2.11 6.60 8.43
CA TYR A 151 -2.40 5.43 9.27
C TYR A 151 -1.15 4.59 9.56
N TRP A 152 -0.09 4.72 8.75
CA TRP A 152 1.22 4.13 9.02
C TRP A 152 2.01 5.03 9.97
N LYS A 153 2.14 6.32 9.60
CA LYS A 153 2.84 7.34 10.40
C LYS A 153 2.33 7.45 11.84
N PHE A 154 1.00 7.41 12.03
CA PHE A 154 0.33 7.47 13.33
C PHE A 154 -0.10 6.09 13.87
N GLY A 155 0.36 5.01 13.23
CA GLY A 155 0.06 3.64 13.63
C GLY A 155 0.87 3.19 14.84
N PHE A 156 1.49 2.02 14.75
CA PHE A 156 2.33 1.51 15.83
C PHE A 156 3.70 2.20 15.84
N LYS A 157 4.10 2.78 16.99
CA LYS A 157 5.37 3.51 17.13
C LYS A 157 6.60 2.69 16.80
N PHE A 158 6.57 1.37 16.99
CA PHE A 158 7.71 0.52 16.65
C PHE A 158 8.00 0.49 15.14
N PHE A 159 7.05 0.82 14.26
CA PHE A 159 7.36 0.97 12.83
C PHE A 159 8.19 2.22 12.54
N GLN A 160 8.14 3.24 13.41
CA GLN A 160 8.87 4.49 13.21
C GLN A 160 10.38 4.34 13.40
N VAL A 161 10.86 3.22 13.94
CA VAL A 161 12.31 2.97 14.08
C VAL A 161 12.95 2.36 12.84
N LEU A 162 12.13 1.91 11.88
CA LEU A 162 12.57 1.29 10.64
C LEU A 162 13.24 2.30 9.72
N SER A 163 14.12 1.81 8.86
CA SER A 163 14.82 2.66 7.88
C SER A 163 13.95 2.97 6.67
N PRO A 164 14.26 4.02 5.89
CA PRO A 164 13.62 4.24 4.59
C PRO A 164 13.73 3.03 3.63
N GLN A 165 14.79 2.23 3.75
CA GLN A 165 14.97 1.00 2.99
C GLN A 165 14.00 -0.10 3.42
N ASP A 166 13.72 -0.22 4.72
CA ASP A 166 12.67 -1.10 5.22
C ASP A 166 11.29 -0.64 4.75
N ASP A 167 11.04 0.67 4.73
CA ASP A 167 9.81 1.22 4.17
C ASP A 167 9.63 0.87 2.68
N LEU A 168 10.71 0.94 1.89
CA LEU A 168 10.70 0.48 0.49
C LEU A 168 10.38 -1.02 0.37
N ARG A 169 10.98 -1.86 1.24
CA ARG A 169 10.69 -3.30 1.31
C ARG A 169 9.22 -3.56 1.67
N ILE A 170 8.68 -2.84 2.64
CA ILE A 170 7.28 -2.93 3.05
C ILE A 170 6.36 -2.55 1.88
N ASN A 171 6.62 -1.42 1.21
CA ASN A 171 5.84 -0.99 0.05
C ASN A 171 5.86 -2.04 -1.08
N PHE A 172 7.04 -2.60 -1.36
CA PHE A 172 7.21 -3.67 -2.34
C PHE A 172 6.37 -4.92 -1.99
N GLU A 173 6.52 -5.46 -0.79
CA GLU A 173 5.78 -6.65 -0.35
C GLU A 173 4.26 -6.44 -0.37
N LEU A 174 3.81 -5.24 -0.01
CA LEU A 174 2.40 -4.89 -0.07
C LEU A 174 1.86 -4.86 -1.50
N MET A 175 2.60 -4.28 -2.45
CA MET A 175 2.16 -4.26 -3.85
C MET A 175 2.08 -5.67 -4.43
N ILE A 176 3.12 -6.49 -4.23
CA ILE A 176 3.17 -7.87 -4.71
C ILE A 176 2.07 -8.72 -4.06
N GLY A 177 1.93 -8.65 -2.74
CA GLY A 177 0.91 -9.41 -2.00
C GLY A 177 -0.51 -8.98 -2.34
N ASN A 178 -0.78 -7.70 -2.52
CA ASN A 178 -2.12 -7.22 -2.88
C ASN A 178 -2.47 -7.53 -4.34
N PHE A 179 -1.50 -7.47 -5.25
CA PHE A 179 -1.68 -7.96 -6.63
C PHE A 179 -2.07 -9.44 -6.63
N TYR A 180 -1.37 -10.26 -5.85
CA TYR A 180 -1.68 -11.68 -5.69
C TYR A 180 -3.08 -11.95 -5.13
N LEU A 181 -3.44 -11.26 -4.04
CA LEU A 181 -4.75 -11.42 -3.39
C LEU A 181 -5.91 -10.96 -4.27
N GLU A 182 -5.75 -9.87 -5.02
CA GLU A 182 -6.75 -9.47 -6.01
C GLU A 182 -6.81 -10.49 -7.16
N GLY A 183 -5.66 -11.00 -7.63
CA GLY A 183 -5.58 -12.05 -8.65
C GLY A 183 -6.37 -13.31 -8.28
N LEU A 184 -6.22 -13.79 -7.05
CA LEU A 184 -6.93 -14.97 -6.53
C LEU A 184 -8.47 -14.86 -6.55
N LYS A 185 -9.03 -13.64 -6.65
CA LYS A 185 -10.49 -13.44 -6.73
C LYS A 185 -11.06 -13.71 -8.13
N PHE A 186 -10.20 -13.88 -9.13
CA PHE A 186 -10.58 -14.10 -10.52
C PHE A 186 -10.34 -15.56 -10.90
N LYS A 187 -11.42 -16.35 -11.02
CA LYS A 187 -11.35 -17.72 -11.54
C LYS A 187 -10.75 -17.69 -12.96
N GLY A 188 -9.70 -18.46 -13.21
CA GLY A 188 -9.08 -18.63 -14.53
C GLY A 188 -7.94 -17.68 -14.86
N PHE A 189 -7.61 -16.69 -14.02
CA PHE A 189 -6.46 -15.82 -14.24
C PHE A 189 -5.21 -16.37 -13.54
N HIS A 190 -4.64 -17.42 -14.13
CA HIS A 190 -3.50 -18.16 -13.56
C HIS A 190 -2.21 -17.34 -13.54
N ASP A 191 -2.03 -16.41 -14.48
CA ASP A 191 -0.81 -15.63 -14.66
C ASP A 191 -0.44 -14.81 -13.41
N CYS A 192 -1.42 -14.28 -12.65
CA CYS A 192 -1.16 -13.62 -11.37
C CYS A 192 -0.53 -14.56 -10.34
N THR A 193 -1.06 -15.77 -10.25
CA THR A 193 -0.63 -16.77 -9.27
C THR A 193 0.73 -17.33 -9.66
N GLU A 194 0.89 -17.68 -10.94
CA GLU A 194 2.14 -18.16 -11.50
C GLU A 194 3.25 -17.11 -11.36
N PHE A 195 2.96 -15.84 -11.68
CA PHE A 195 3.90 -14.76 -11.43
C PHE A 195 4.30 -14.71 -9.96
N TYR A 196 3.34 -14.66 -9.03
CA TYR A 196 3.64 -14.55 -7.60
C TYR A 196 4.49 -15.71 -7.06
N GLU A 197 4.26 -16.92 -7.56
CA GLU A 197 4.95 -18.16 -7.15
C GLU A 197 6.35 -18.28 -7.76
N THR A 198 6.54 -17.83 -9.01
CA THR A 198 7.83 -17.89 -9.71
C THR A 198 8.69 -16.63 -9.53
N PHE A 199 8.09 -15.54 -9.04
CA PHE A 199 8.76 -14.28 -8.80
C PHE A 199 9.71 -14.37 -7.60
N SER A 200 11.00 -14.37 -7.90
CA SER A 200 12.05 -14.33 -6.88
C SER A 200 12.14 -12.94 -6.26
N ARG A 201 11.85 -12.85 -4.96
CA ARG A 201 11.96 -11.62 -4.17
C ARG A 201 13.38 -11.36 -3.69
N ASP A 202 14.18 -12.41 -3.55
CA ASP A 202 15.52 -12.35 -2.95
C ASP A 202 16.42 -11.35 -3.68
N LYS A 203 16.40 -11.35 -5.03
CA LYS A 203 17.17 -10.40 -5.85
C LYS A 203 16.78 -8.93 -5.61
N TYR A 204 15.52 -8.65 -5.27
CA TYR A 204 15.07 -7.30 -4.92
C TYR A 204 15.47 -6.93 -3.49
N TYR A 205 15.35 -7.87 -2.55
CA TYR A 205 15.77 -7.64 -1.16
C TYR A 205 17.25 -7.29 -1.05
N GLN A 206 18.10 -7.92 -1.86
CA GLN A 206 19.52 -7.58 -1.91
C GLN A 206 19.72 -6.12 -2.34
N ILE A 207 18.99 -5.62 -3.34
CA ILE A 207 19.05 -4.21 -3.76
C ILE A 207 18.66 -3.28 -2.61
N PHE A 208 17.56 -3.58 -1.91
CA PHE A 208 17.09 -2.73 -0.81
C PHE A 208 18.05 -2.74 0.39
N LYS A 209 18.65 -3.90 0.69
CA LYS A 209 19.63 -4.07 1.80
C LYS A 209 20.99 -3.44 1.48
N GLN A 210 21.40 -3.41 0.21
CA GLN A 210 22.69 -2.85 -0.24
C GLN A 210 22.74 -1.31 -0.28
N GLY A 211 21.75 -0.59 0.28
CA GLY A 211 21.66 0.88 0.31
C GLY A 211 22.83 1.67 0.94
N ASN A 212 24.00 1.07 1.14
CA ASN A 212 25.27 1.66 1.63
C ASN A 212 26.05 2.44 0.56
N SER A 213 25.37 3.22 -0.27
CA SER A 213 26.00 4.30 -1.03
C SER A 213 24.96 5.40 -1.18
N ALA A 214 24.86 6.26 -0.17
CA ALA A 214 24.11 7.50 -0.31
C ALA A 214 24.61 8.27 -1.54
N PRO A 215 23.72 8.80 -2.39
CA PRO A 215 24.06 9.93 -3.23
C PRO A 215 23.26 11.14 -2.74
N THR A 216 23.98 12.05 -2.09
CA THR A 216 23.71 13.48 -2.16
C THR A 216 23.37 13.85 -3.60
N THR A 217 22.20 14.45 -3.80
CA THR A 217 21.87 15.35 -4.93
C THR A 217 22.36 14.90 -6.32
N GLY A 218 21.41 14.37 -7.11
CA GLY A 218 21.53 14.33 -8.57
C GLY A 218 21.64 12.91 -9.14
N ASN A 219 20.59 12.52 -9.87
CA ASN A 219 20.58 11.54 -10.95
C ASN A 219 21.70 10.47 -10.94
N LYS A 220 21.61 9.48 -10.05
CA LYS A 220 22.15 8.15 -10.36
C LYS A 220 21.22 7.05 -9.85
N VAL A 221 20.67 6.35 -10.85
CA VAL A 221 20.12 5.00 -10.81
C VAL A 221 20.93 4.12 -9.85
N ILE A 222 20.25 3.30 -9.06
CA ILE A 222 20.88 2.17 -8.37
C ILE A 222 21.38 1.22 -9.48
N THR A 223 22.56 1.49 -10.02
CA THR A 223 23.31 0.54 -10.83
C THR A 223 23.87 -0.47 -9.86
N SER A 224 23.00 -1.38 -9.39
CA SER A 224 23.45 -2.58 -8.71
C SER A 224 24.41 -3.31 -9.66
N LYS A 225 25.40 -4.02 -9.09
CA LYS A 225 26.27 -4.96 -9.84
C LYS A 225 25.48 -6.10 -10.52
N HIS A 226 24.16 -6.13 -10.34
CA HIS A 226 23.24 -7.06 -10.99
C HIS A 226 22.75 -6.44 -12.29
N GLY A 227 23.05 -7.11 -13.40
CA GLY A 227 22.75 -6.60 -14.73
C GLY A 227 21.26 -6.29 -14.89
N LYS A 228 20.96 -5.20 -15.61
CA LYS A 228 19.59 -4.79 -16.00
C LYS A 228 18.76 -5.95 -16.57
N SER A 229 19.42 -6.93 -17.19
CA SER A 229 18.82 -8.15 -17.73
C SER A 229 18.10 -9.02 -16.70
N GLU A 230 18.54 -9.05 -15.44
CA GLU A 230 17.97 -9.91 -14.40
C GLU A 230 16.55 -9.49 -13.98
N PHE A 231 16.27 -8.19 -14.04
CA PHE A 231 14.95 -7.61 -13.71
C PHE A 231 14.05 -7.48 -14.93
N GLN A 232 14.66 -7.37 -16.12
CA GLN A 232 13.97 -7.20 -17.38
C GLN A 232 12.91 -8.29 -17.62
N GLY A 233 13.23 -9.54 -17.29
CA GLY A 233 12.30 -10.66 -17.46
C GLY A 233 11.02 -10.53 -16.62
N ASP A 234 11.11 -9.97 -15.41
CA ASP A 234 9.93 -9.77 -14.56
C ASP A 234 9.07 -8.61 -15.06
N VAL A 235 9.72 -7.54 -15.55
CA VAL A 235 9.04 -6.39 -16.16
C VAL A 235 8.31 -6.81 -17.43
N ASP A 236 8.98 -7.57 -18.31
CA ASP A 236 8.39 -8.08 -19.56
C ASP A 236 7.19 -9.01 -19.25
N LYS A 237 7.29 -9.88 -18.24
CA LYS A 237 6.17 -10.70 -17.75
C LYS A 237 5.01 -9.85 -17.24
N LEU A 238 5.27 -8.87 -16.37
CA LEU A 238 4.23 -7.97 -15.85
C LEU A 238 3.51 -7.19 -16.95
N ILE A 239 4.24 -6.76 -17.98
CA ILE A 239 3.66 -6.10 -19.15
C ILE A 239 2.79 -7.07 -19.95
N GLY A 240 3.22 -8.32 -20.14
CA GLY A 240 2.39 -9.37 -20.74
C GLY A 240 1.07 -9.56 -19.98
N ILE A 241 1.15 -9.65 -18.64
CA ILE A 241 -0.02 -9.74 -17.77
C ILE A 241 -0.91 -8.51 -17.90
N LEU A 242 -0.33 -7.29 -17.98
CA LEU A 242 -1.08 -6.06 -18.18
C LEU A 242 -1.86 -6.10 -19.50
N LEU A 243 -1.21 -6.45 -20.61
CA LEU A 243 -1.84 -6.51 -21.92
C LEU A 243 -2.99 -7.53 -21.96
N LYS A 244 -2.79 -8.72 -21.37
CA LYS A 244 -3.85 -9.73 -21.22
C LYS A 244 -5.00 -9.19 -20.37
N THR A 245 -4.69 -8.61 -19.22
CA THR A 245 -5.68 -7.99 -18.30
C THR A 245 -6.54 -6.94 -18.99
N LEU A 246 -5.95 -6.15 -19.89
CA LEU A 246 -6.68 -5.12 -20.64
C LEU A 246 -7.63 -5.74 -21.69
N ASN A 247 -7.25 -6.86 -22.29
CA ASN A 247 -8.04 -7.60 -23.28
C ASN A 247 -9.21 -8.37 -22.66
N GLU A 248 -9.14 -8.62 -21.36
CA GLU A 248 -10.12 -9.40 -20.61
C GLU A 248 -11.40 -8.63 -20.25
N THR A 249 -12.28 -9.32 -19.51
CA THR A 249 -13.53 -8.78 -18.98
C THR A 249 -13.34 -7.49 -18.16
N LYS A 250 -14.37 -6.63 -18.11
CA LYS A 250 -14.37 -5.40 -17.29
C LYS A 250 -13.97 -5.64 -15.82
N LYS A 251 -14.31 -6.82 -15.27
CA LYS A 251 -13.98 -7.19 -13.90
C LYS A 251 -12.47 -7.40 -13.73
N MET A 252 -11.82 -8.10 -14.66
CA MET A 252 -10.38 -8.37 -14.63
C MET A 252 -9.54 -7.11 -14.86
N ARG A 253 -10.03 -6.15 -15.67
CA ARG A 253 -9.38 -4.85 -15.85
C ARG A 253 -9.10 -4.08 -14.55
N ARG A 254 -9.78 -4.44 -13.45
CA ARG A 254 -9.50 -3.91 -12.10
C ARG A 254 -8.10 -4.28 -11.57
N LEU A 255 -7.42 -5.28 -12.15
CA LEU A 255 -6.03 -5.62 -11.83
C LEU A 255 -5.02 -4.67 -12.46
N ALA A 256 -5.37 -4.00 -13.57
CA ALA A 256 -4.43 -3.17 -14.31
C ALA A 256 -3.76 -2.07 -13.46
N PRO A 257 -4.47 -1.35 -12.58
CA PRO A 257 -3.84 -0.41 -11.65
C PRO A 257 -2.75 -1.03 -10.76
N HIS A 258 -2.96 -2.26 -10.27
CA HIS A 258 -1.98 -2.95 -9.41
C HIS A 258 -0.70 -3.28 -10.18
N ILE A 259 -0.85 -3.76 -11.43
CA ILE A 259 0.28 -4.07 -12.30
C ILE A 259 1.04 -2.78 -12.62
N CYS A 260 0.33 -1.68 -12.90
CA CYS A 260 0.95 -0.40 -13.20
C CYS A 260 1.72 0.17 -11.99
N GLU A 261 1.22 0.00 -10.77
CA GLU A 261 1.93 0.40 -9.54
C GLU A 261 3.22 -0.41 -9.34
N ILE A 262 3.20 -1.72 -9.59
CA ILE A 262 4.41 -2.55 -9.52
C ILE A 262 5.42 -2.10 -10.58
N LEU A 263 4.99 -1.92 -11.83
CA LEU A 263 5.86 -1.44 -12.91
C LEU A 263 6.47 -0.07 -12.59
N ASP A 264 5.68 0.89 -12.10
CA ASP A 264 6.17 2.20 -11.67
C ASP A 264 7.20 2.09 -10.53
N PHE A 265 6.95 1.22 -9.55
CA PHE A 265 7.88 0.99 -8.46
C PHE A 265 9.21 0.41 -8.96
N LEU A 266 9.17 -0.57 -9.86
CA LEU A 266 10.37 -1.18 -10.45
C LEU A 266 11.17 -0.15 -11.26
N ASP A 267 10.49 0.67 -12.06
CA ASP A 267 11.15 1.72 -12.84
C ASP A 267 11.85 2.74 -11.92
N LYS A 268 11.19 3.18 -10.85
CA LYS A 268 11.75 4.20 -9.95
C LYS A 268 12.83 3.70 -9.01
N ASN A 269 12.68 2.48 -8.48
CA ASN A 269 13.49 2.01 -7.34
C ASN A 269 14.47 0.90 -7.70
N ILE A 270 14.32 0.26 -8.87
CA ILE A 270 15.20 -0.84 -9.29
C ILE A 270 16.06 -0.43 -10.48
N SER A 271 15.45 -0.01 -11.59
CA SER A 271 16.18 0.37 -12.79
C SER A 271 15.39 1.38 -13.61
N GLN A 272 15.85 2.63 -13.61
CA GLN A 272 15.17 3.72 -14.30
C GLN A 272 15.08 3.46 -15.82
N GLY A 273 13.88 3.61 -16.37
CA GLY A 273 13.59 3.41 -17.77
C GLY A 273 13.44 1.96 -18.21
N ILE A 274 13.53 0.97 -17.30
CA ILE A 274 13.36 -0.45 -17.63
C ILE A 274 11.98 -0.74 -18.22
N VAL A 275 10.93 -0.05 -17.74
CA VAL A 275 9.56 -0.20 -18.26
C VAL A 275 9.46 0.39 -19.67
N GLY A 276 10.08 1.56 -19.89
CA GLY A 276 10.12 2.21 -21.20
C GLY A 276 10.85 1.36 -22.24
N GLU A 277 11.93 0.69 -21.86
CA GLU A 277 12.63 -0.26 -22.73
C GLU A 277 11.79 -1.48 -23.07
N SER A 278 11.04 -2.03 -22.12
CA SER A 278 10.08 -3.09 -22.41
C SER A 278 9.00 -2.65 -23.38
N PHE A 279 8.45 -1.43 -23.23
CA PHE A 279 7.43 -0.92 -24.14
C PHE A 279 7.93 -0.79 -25.58
N LYS A 280 9.19 -0.40 -25.78
CA LYS A 280 9.80 -0.29 -27.12
C LYS A 280 9.88 -1.62 -27.87
N LYS A 281 9.84 -2.76 -27.17
CA LYS A 281 9.86 -4.11 -27.79
C LYS A 281 8.49 -4.54 -28.33
N LEU A 282 7.42 -3.79 -28.06
CA LEU A 282 6.05 -4.13 -28.41
C LEU A 282 5.67 -3.51 -29.75
N GLU A 283 4.66 -4.07 -30.43
CA GLU A 283 4.21 -3.58 -31.74
C GLU A 283 3.71 -2.12 -31.71
N GLU A 284 3.07 -1.70 -30.62
CA GLU A 284 2.52 -0.35 -30.46
C GLU A 284 3.01 0.33 -29.17
N PRO A 285 4.30 0.73 -29.09
CA PRO A 285 4.90 1.24 -27.85
C PRO A 285 4.15 2.45 -27.29
N GLN A 286 3.76 3.39 -28.16
CA GLN A 286 3.07 4.62 -27.76
C GLN A 286 1.67 4.36 -27.21
N LEU A 287 0.89 3.47 -27.84
CA LEU A 287 -0.44 3.12 -27.34
C LEU A 287 -0.36 2.50 -25.94
N ILE A 288 0.64 1.65 -25.70
CA ILE A 288 0.83 0.97 -24.43
C ILE A 288 1.31 1.95 -23.36
N TYR A 289 2.23 2.85 -23.72
CA TYR A 289 2.69 3.95 -22.88
C TYR A 289 1.52 4.81 -22.38
N PHE A 290 0.65 5.30 -23.28
CA PHE A 290 -0.50 6.11 -22.88
C PHE A 290 -1.53 5.31 -22.09
N LYS A 291 -1.80 4.04 -22.44
CA LYS A 291 -2.67 3.17 -21.62
C LYS A 291 -2.15 3.04 -20.20
N TYR A 292 -0.86 2.80 -20.02
CA TYR A 292 -0.22 2.69 -18.72
C TYR A 292 -0.45 3.96 -17.88
N HIS A 293 -0.17 5.15 -18.42
CA HIS A 293 -0.37 6.41 -17.68
C HIS A 293 -1.85 6.75 -17.43
N MET A 294 -2.73 6.47 -18.39
CA MET A 294 -4.18 6.67 -18.26
C MET A 294 -4.84 5.70 -17.27
N ILE A 295 -4.13 4.65 -16.84
CA ILE A 295 -4.56 3.75 -15.76
C ILE A 295 -3.94 4.18 -14.43
N LEU A 296 -2.62 4.41 -14.42
CA LEU A 296 -1.86 4.68 -13.21
C LEU A 296 -2.28 6.00 -12.52
N LEU A 297 -2.26 7.11 -13.25
CA LEU A 297 -2.44 8.44 -12.66
C LEU A 297 -3.86 8.64 -12.10
N PRO A 298 -4.95 8.33 -12.85
CA PRO A 298 -6.30 8.41 -12.30
C PRO A 298 -6.50 7.54 -11.05
N SER A 299 -5.87 6.37 -11.01
CA SER A 299 -5.97 5.45 -9.89
C SER A 299 -5.29 6.02 -8.64
N ARG A 300 -4.11 6.64 -8.79
CA ARG A 300 -3.39 7.35 -7.71
C ARG A 300 -4.13 8.57 -7.20
N ILE A 301 -4.71 9.39 -8.08
CA ILE A 301 -5.51 10.55 -7.70
C ILE A 301 -6.69 10.11 -6.83
N LYS A 302 -7.47 9.13 -7.33
CA LYS A 302 -8.62 8.58 -6.61
C LYS A 302 -8.24 7.99 -5.26
N TYR A 303 -7.16 7.20 -5.22
CA TYR A 303 -6.61 6.66 -3.97
C TYR A 303 -6.32 7.78 -2.97
N THR A 304 -5.50 8.75 -3.39
CA THR A 304 -4.97 9.82 -2.52
C THR A 304 -6.10 10.68 -1.98
N MET A 305 -7.03 11.10 -2.83
CA MET A 305 -8.23 11.84 -2.42
C MET A 305 -9.05 11.07 -1.37
N ALA A 306 -9.18 9.77 -1.56
CA ALA A 306 -10.02 8.95 -0.71
C ALA A 306 -9.34 8.64 0.63
N VAL A 307 -8.01 8.49 0.67
CA VAL A 307 -7.24 8.45 1.93
C VAL A 307 -7.30 9.78 2.67
N ALA A 308 -7.10 10.91 1.97
CA ALA A 308 -7.16 12.24 2.58
C ALA A 308 -8.53 12.55 3.20
N ARG A 309 -9.62 12.17 2.50
CA ARG A 309 -10.99 12.27 3.05
C ARG A 309 -11.17 11.44 4.33
N LYS A 310 -10.52 10.28 4.43
CA LYS A 310 -10.55 9.45 5.64
C LYS A 310 -9.71 10.02 6.76
N PHE A 311 -8.53 10.51 6.46
CA PHE A 311 -7.71 11.25 7.42
C PHE A 311 -8.51 12.39 8.03
N ASN A 312 -9.21 13.18 7.20
CA ASN A 312 -10.08 14.27 7.67
C ASN A 312 -11.24 13.81 8.57
N LYS A 313 -11.76 12.59 8.39
CA LYS A 313 -12.77 12.03 9.29
C LYS A 313 -12.12 11.54 10.59
N ALA A 314 -10.95 10.93 10.50
CA ALA A 314 -10.21 10.40 11.62
C ALA A 314 -9.70 11.52 12.55
N SER A 315 -9.07 12.56 12.02
CA SER A 315 -8.57 13.72 12.78
C SER A 315 -9.69 14.42 13.58
N LYS A 316 -10.88 14.58 12.99
CA LYS A 316 -12.05 15.16 13.68
C LYS A 316 -12.59 14.25 14.79
N LYS A 317 -12.58 12.94 14.56
CA LYS A 317 -13.09 11.95 15.51
C LYS A 317 -12.11 11.70 16.66
N TYR A 318 -10.83 11.62 16.36
CA TYR A 318 -9.76 11.32 17.29
C TYR A 318 -8.99 12.62 17.54
N LYS A 319 -9.38 13.36 18.59
CA LYS A 319 -8.66 14.55 19.11
C LYS A 319 -7.22 14.27 19.58
N ARG A 320 -6.66 13.12 19.20
CA ARG A 320 -5.30 12.63 19.54
C ARG A 320 -4.26 13.01 18.50
N ILE A 321 -4.66 13.47 17.31
CA ILE A 321 -3.71 13.95 16.30
C ILE A 321 -3.43 15.42 16.59
N HIS A 322 -2.31 15.68 17.27
CA HIS A 322 -1.82 17.04 17.48
C HIS A 322 -1.37 17.60 16.12
N ASN A 323 -1.98 18.70 15.69
CA ASN A 323 -1.71 19.40 14.44
C ASN A 323 -1.80 18.53 13.15
N PRO A 324 -3.02 18.26 12.63
CA PRO A 324 -3.19 17.49 11.40
C PRO A 324 -2.80 18.27 10.12
N GLN A 325 -2.50 19.57 10.22
CA GLN A 325 -2.30 20.48 9.09
C GLN A 325 -1.21 20.02 8.11
N PRO A 326 0.01 19.65 8.54
CA PRO A 326 1.07 19.25 7.61
C PRO A 326 0.67 18.04 6.75
N MET A 327 -0.10 17.11 7.34
CA MET A 327 -0.56 15.92 6.63
C MET A 327 -1.65 16.27 5.60
N TYR A 328 -2.50 17.27 5.87
CA TYR A 328 -3.44 17.77 4.86
C TYR A 328 -2.73 18.46 3.70
N GLU A 329 -1.73 19.28 4.00
CA GLU A 329 -0.92 19.98 2.99
C GLU A 329 -0.20 18.97 2.09
N GLU A 330 0.41 17.93 2.66
CA GLU A 330 1.03 16.83 1.92
C GLU A 330 0.03 16.13 0.98
N TYR A 331 -1.19 15.84 1.46
CA TYR A 331 -2.23 15.25 0.61
C TYR A 331 -2.72 16.20 -0.49
N HIS A 332 -2.90 17.49 -0.16
CA HIS A 332 -3.35 18.49 -1.12
C HIS A 332 -2.32 18.66 -2.23
N GLN A 333 -1.05 18.86 -1.87
CA GLN A 333 0.06 18.98 -2.82
C GLN A 333 0.16 17.73 -3.69
N ARG A 334 0.09 16.53 -3.09
CA ARG A 334 0.18 15.28 -3.86
C ARG A 334 -0.95 15.13 -4.89
N ILE A 335 -2.16 15.55 -4.55
CA ILE A 335 -3.31 15.51 -5.48
C ILE A 335 -3.13 16.53 -6.60
N ASP A 336 -2.63 17.73 -6.30
CA ASP A 336 -2.32 18.76 -7.28
C ASP A 336 -1.24 18.28 -8.27
N ASP A 337 -0.13 17.76 -7.77
CA ASP A 337 0.99 17.24 -8.58
C ASP A 337 0.53 16.10 -9.52
N LEU A 338 -0.18 15.10 -8.98
CA LEU A 338 -0.71 13.99 -9.78
C LEU A 338 -1.71 14.46 -10.84
N SER A 339 -2.48 15.51 -10.53
CA SER A 339 -3.47 16.06 -11.45
C SER A 339 -2.83 16.87 -12.57
N LYS A 340 -1.73 17.60 -12.28
CA LYS A 340 -0.90 18.26 -13.30
C LYS A 340 -0.26 17.23 -14.22
N GLU A 341 0.38 16.20 -13.66
CA GLU A 341 0.99 15.11 -14.44
C GLU A 341 -0.05 14.41 -15.34
N PHE A 342 -1.26 14.16 -14.82
CA PHE A 342 -2.35 13.61 -15.62
C PHE A 342 -2.80 14.55 -16.74
N ALA A 343 -2.94 15.85 -16.44
CA ALA A 343 -3.33 16.85 -17.43
C ALA A 343 -2.31 16.96 -18.56
N GLU A 344 -1.02 16.94 -18.25
CA GLU A 344 0.08 16.95 -19.22
C GLU A 344 0.00 15.71 -20.12
N LYS A 345 -0.08 14.51 -19.54
CA LYS A 345 -0.16 13.25 -20.31
C LYS A 345 -1.42 13.15 -21.17
N TYR A 346 -2.56 13.62 -20.68
CA TYR A 346 -3.80 13.67 -21.45
C TYR A 346 -3.74 14.72 -22.58
N SER A 347 -3.13 15.87 -22.32
CA SER A 347 -2.92 16.91 -23.34
C SER A 347 -2.01 16.39 -24.46
N GLU A 348 -0.92 15.72 -24.09
CA GLU A 348 -0.01 15.05 -25.02
C GLU A 348 -0.76 14.05 -25.91
N LEU A 349 -1.56 13.16 -25.30
CA LEU A 349 -2.39 12.18 -26.01
C LEU A 349 -3.40 12.83 -26.95
N SER A 350 -4.10 13.87 -26.51
CA SER A 350 -5.17 14.51 -27.28
C SER A 350 -4.66 15.38 -28.44
N HIS A 351 -3.53 16.05 -28.27
CA HIS A 351 -3.01 16.98 -29.28
C HIS A 351 -2.06 16.29 -30.26
N TYR A 352 -1.21 15.38 -29.80
CA TYR A 352 -0.16 14.78 -30.63
C TYR A 352 -0.46 13.34 -31.07
N HIS A 353 -1.43 12.68 -30.44
CA HIS A 353 -1.75 11.27 -30.69
C HIS A 353 -3.25 11.02 -30.78
N ASN A 354 -3.96 11.87 -31.54
CA ASN A 354 -5.41 11.80 -31.67
C ASN A 354 -5.90 10.44 -32.24
N ASP A 355 -5.11 9.81 -33.11
CA ASP A 355 -5.36 8.46 -33.60
C ASP A 355 -5.37 7.42 -32.46
N ILE A 356 -4.44 7.53 -31.52
CA ILE A 356 -4.36 6.69 -30.31
C ILE A 356 -5.55 6.98 -29.39
N LEU A 357 -5.88 8.26 -29.20
CA LEU A 357 -7.02 8.69 -28.37
C LEU A 357 -8.34 8.05 -28.86
N GLN A 358 -8.60 8.11 -30.17
CA GLN A 358 -9.81 7.52 -30.77
C GLN A 358 -9.90 6.01 -30.56
N ARG A 359 -8.76 5.32 -30.44
CA ARG A 359 -8.68 3.88 -30.17
C ARG A 359 -8.88 3.54 -28.69
N MET A 360 -8.72 4.51 -27.78
CA MET A 360 -8.84 4.35 -26.33
C MET A 360 -10.25 4.71 -25.81
N LYS A 361 -11.20 3.78 -25.98
CA LYS A 361 -12.61 3.99 -25.59
C LYS A 361 -12.77 4.41 -24.12
N GLY A 362 -13.37 5.58 -23.88
CA GLY A 362 -13.75 6.05 -22.54
C GLY A 362 -12.72 6.94 -21.82
N VAL A 363 -11.56 7.22 -22.44
CA VAL A 363 -10.55 8.11 -21.85
C VAL A 363 -11.05 9.54 -21.67
N GLU A 364 -11.80 10.08 -22.63
CA GLU A 364 -12.36 11.44 -22.51
C GLU A 364 -13.29 11.56 -21.30
N LYS A 365 -14.19 10.59 -21.13
CA LYS A 365 -15.10 10.52 -19.98
C LYS A 365 -14.33 10.36 -18.66
N LEU A 366 -13.29 9.54 -18.65
CA LEU A 366 -12.38 9.38 -17.50
C LEU A 366 -11.71 10.71 -17.16
N SER A 367 -11.18 11.40 -18.16
CA SER A 367 -10.51 12.70 -18.03
C SER A 367 -11.43 13.76 -17.45
N GLN A 368 -12.62 13.94 -18.02
CA GLN A 368 -13.64 14.87 -17.52
C GLN A 368 -14.02 14.59 -16.05
N MET A 369 -14.20 13.31 -15.69
CA MET A 369 -14.52 12.90 -14.33
C MET A 369 -13.37 13.21 -13.37
N ILE A 370 -12.12 12.89 -13.73
CA ILE A 370 -10.94 13.18 -12.89
C ILE A 370 -10.77 14.69 -12.69
N PHE A 371 -10.85 15.50 -13.75
CA PHE A 371 -10.76 16.95 -13.62
C PHE A 371 -11.86 17.54 -12.75
N SER A 372 -13.10 17.06 -12.89
CA SER A 372 -14.22 17.50 -12.06
C SER A 372 -14.02 17.16 -10.58
N GLU A 373 -13.65 15.90 -10.28
CA GLU A 373 -13.43 15.43 -8.91
C GLU A 373 -12.25 16.14 -8.23
N THR A 374 -11.12 16.30 -8.93
CA THR A 374 -9.95 17.03 -8.42
C THR A 374 -10.31 18.48 -8.16
N LYS A 375 -10.93 19.18 -9.12
CA LYS A 375 -11.31 20.59 -8.96
C LYS A 375 -12.23 20.78 -7.76
N GLN A 376 -13.20 19.89 -7.58
CA GLN A 376 -14.08 19.91 -6.40
C GLN A 376 -13.29 19.70 -5.10
N TYR A 377 -12.36 18.75 -5.07
CA TYR A 377 -11.53 18.47 -3.89
C TYR A 377 -10.62 19.66 -3.53
N LEU A 378 -9.88 20.20 -4.51
CA LEU A 378 -8.96 21.32 -4.28
C LEU A 378 -9.70 22.57 -3.83
N LYS A 379 -10.89 22.84 -4.38
CA LYS A 379 -11.74 23.95 -3.94
C LYS A 379 -12.21 23.80 -2.49
N ILE A 380 -12.62 22.60 -2.08
CA ILE A 380 -13.10 22.35 -0.71
C ILE A 380 -11.93 22.38 0.28
N SER A 381 -10.80 21.77 -0.06
CA SER A 381 -9.62 21.70 0.82
C SER A 381 -8.95 23.07 0.99
N SER A 382 -8.80 23.86 -0.08
CA SER A 382 -8.24 25.22 0.01
C SER A 382 -9.06 26.14 0.93
N LYS A 383 -10.39 25.98 0.97
CA LYS A 383 -11.24 26.72 1.92
C LYS A 383 -10.99 26.29 3.36
N ARG A 384 -10.70 25.01 3.61
CA ARG A 384 -10.45 24.47 4.95
C ARG A 384 -9.07 24.85 5.48
N LEU A 385 -8.05 24.80 4.62
CA LEU A 385 -6.69 25.23 4.96
C LEU A 385 -6.60 26.72 5.32
N LYS A 386 -7.62 27.53 4.99
CA LYS A 386 -7.72 28.96 5.32
C LYS A 386 -8.56 29.26 6.58
N LEU A 387 -9.29 28.27 7.11
CA LEU A 387 -10.25 28.44 8.22
C LEU A 387 -9.77 27.81 9.53
N GLU A 388 -8.67 27.06 9.49
CA GLU A 388 -7.94 26.50 10.65
C GLU A 388 -6.63 27.25 10.79
#